data_AF-A0A0V0WP89-F1
#
_entry.id   AF-A0A0V0WP89-F1
#
_cell.length_a   1.000
_cell.length_b   1.000
_cell.length_c   1.000
_cell.angle_alpha   90.00
_cell.angle_beta   90.00
_cell.angle_gamma   90.00
#
_symmetry.space_group_name_H-M   'P 1'
#
loop_
_entity.id
_entity.type
_entity.pdbx_description
1 polymer ?
#
loop_
_entity_poly.entity_id
_entity_poly.type
_entity_poly.pdbx_seq_one_letter_code
_entity_poly.pdbx_strand_id
1 'polypeptide(L)'
;MYLQVRIAEQDQDACRFLWRDTLGELSHLRLQQVCFSLTCSHFLAINTVRVHARCHQDAAPRAAAEILENMYVDDLATSCDTIKEANELAGEMRELLASGGFHLHK
;
A
#
# COMPACT_ATOMS: atom_id res chain seq x y z
N MET A 1 1.50 3.98 0.39
CA MET A 1 0.56 2.85 0.24
C MET A 1 -0.49 3.06 -0.86
N TYR A 2 -1.46 3.98 -0.73
CA TYR A 2 -2.58 4.08 -1.70
C TYR A 2 -2.15 4.30 -3.16
N LEU A 3 -1.31 5.32 -3.40
CA LEU A 3 -0.82 5.64 -4.74
C LEU A 3 0.08 4.55 -5.35
N GLN A 4 0.46 3.51 -4.61
CA GLN A 4 1.21 2.37 -5.15
C GLN A 4 0.28 1.30 -5.77
N VAL A 5 -1.04 1.44 -5.63
CA VAL A 5 -2.04 0.52 -6.19
C VAL A 5 -2.71 1.15 -7.41
N ARG A 6 -2.56 0.53 -8.57
CA ARG A 6 -3.25 0.94 -9.80
C ARG A 6 -4.72 0.50 -9.78
N ILE A 7 -5.58 1.38 -10.28
CA ILE A 7 -6.98 1.07 -10.56
C ILE A 7 -7.06 0.41 -11.94
N ALA A 8 -7.84 -0.67 -12.05
CA ALA A 8 -8.05 -1.34 -13.32
C ALA A 8 -8.64 -0.37 -14.35
N GLU A 9 -8.21 -0.47 -15.61
CA GLU A 9 -8.53 0.53 -16.64
C GLU A 9 -10.04 0.75 -16.79
N GLN A 10 -10.83 -0.32 -16.70
CA GLN A 10 -12.29 -0.27 -16.75
C GLN A 10 -12.95 0.52 -15.59
N ASP A 11 -12.27 0.66 -14.44
CA ASP A 11 -12.79 1.32 -13.24
C ASP A 11 -12.28 2.76 -13.07
N GLN A 12 -11.27 3.18 -13.84
CA GLN A 12 -10.67 4.52 -13.74
C GLN A 12 -11.66 5.64 -14.06
N ASP A 13 -12.73 5.33 -14.80
CA ASP A 13 -13.75 6.30 -15.16
C ASP A 13 -14.57 6.80 -13.97
N ALA A 14 -14.71 5.97 -12.92
CA ALA A 14 -15.36 6.34 -11.67
C ALA A 14 -14.54 7.35 -10.85
N CYS A 15 -13.25 7.53 -11.17
CA CYS A 15 -12.32 8.43 -10.48
C CYS A 15 -12.03 9.70 -11.30
N ARG A 16 -13.00 10.17 -12.08
CA ARG A 16 -12.93 11.44 -12.81
C ARG A 16 -13.03 12.64 -11.87
N PHE A 17 -12.31 13.70 -12.20
CA PHE A 17 -12.47 15.00 -11.55
C PHE A 17 -12.24 16.13 -12.56
N LEU A 18 -12.81 17.28 -12.25
CA LEU A 18 -12.56 18.51 -12.99
C LEU A 18 -11.39 19.25 -12.36
N TRP A 19 -10.49 19.74 -13.20
CA TRP A 19 -9.39 20.61 -12.80
C TRP A 19 -9.49 21.92 -13.55
N ARG A 20 -9.32 23.03 -12.85
CA ARG A 20 -9.20 24.35 -13.45
C ARG A 20 -7.80 24.88 -13.17
N ASP A 21 -7.07 25.24 -14.22
CA ASP A 21 -5.74 25.81 -14.07
C ASP A 21 -5.80 27.29 -13.68
N THR A 22 -4.63 27.91 -13.53
CA THR A 22 -4.50 29.33 -13.17
C THR A 22 -4.97 30.29 -14.25
N LEU A 23 -5.09 29.83 -15.51
CA LEU A 23 -5.61 30.60 -16.64
C LEU A 23 -7.14 30.51 -16.73
N GLY A 24 -7.75 29.63 -15.95
CA GLY A 24 -9.18 29.39 -15.93
C GLY A 24 -9.64 28.28 -16.88
N GLU A 25 -8.72 27.59 -17.55
CA GLU A 25 -9.04 26.50 -18.48
C GLU A 25 -9.49 25.25 -17.71
N LEU A 26 -10.61 24.67 -18.14
CA LEU A 26 -11.22 23.51 -17.49
C LEU A 26 -10.77 22.22 -18.19
N SER A 27 -10.27 21.27 -17.40
CA SER A 27 -9.81 19.96 -17.85
C SER A 27 -10.51 18.83 -17.11
N HIS A 28 -10.66 17.69 -17.78
CA HIS A 28 -11.22 16.47 -17.22
C HIS A 28 -10.09 15.47 -17.01
N LEU A 29 -9.79 15.16 -15.76
CA LEU A 29 -8.72 14.25 -15.38
C LEU A 29 -9.29 12.99 -14.73
N ARG A 30 -8.50 11.92 -14.73
CA ARG A 30 -8.84 10.64 -14.09
C ARG A 30 -7.67 10.20 -13.23
N LEU A 31 -7.95 9.75 -12.03
CA LEU A 31 -6.96 9.08 -11.21
C LEU A 31 -6.77 7.64 -11.70
N GLN A 32 -5.52 7.24 -11.92
CA GLN A 32 -5.15 5.90 -12.38
C GLN A 32 -4.76 4.98 -11.21
N GLN A 33 -4.70 5.53 -10.01
CA GLN A 33 -4.26 4.88 -8.79
C GLN A 33 -5.28 5.13 -7.70
N VAL A 34 -5.32 4.24 -6.72
CA VAL A 34 -6.21 4.37 -5.55
C VAL A 34 -5.88 5.70 -4.87
N CYS A 35 -6.84 6.63 -4.88
CA CYS A 35 -6.67 7.93 -4.25
C CYS A 35 -7.12 7.91 -2.80
N PHE A 36 -6.74 8.95 -2.07
CA PHE A 36 -7.30 9.21 -0.75
C PHE A 36 -8.78 9.57 -0.94
N SER A 37 -9.65 9.09 -0.04
CA SER A 37 -11.10 9.38 0.05
C SER A 37 -12.11 8.52 -0.71
N LEU A 38 -11.71 7.50 -1.50
CA LEU A 38 -12.72 6.51 -1.94
C LEU A 38 -13.15 5.67 -0.73
N THR A 39 -14.43 5.34 -0.67
CA THR A 39 -14.97 4.43 0.36
C THR A 39 -14.24 3.08 0.35
N CYS A 40 -13.76 2.64 -0.81
CA CYS A 40 -13.02 1.40 -0.98
C CYS A 40 -11.49 1.53 -0.87
N SER A 41 -10.91 2.74 -0.75
CA SER A 41 -9.45 2.94 -0.82
C SER A 41 -8.69 2.13 0.21
N HIS A 42 -9.17 2.12 1.45
CA HIS A 42 -8.58 1.38 2.56
C HIS A 42 -8.52 -0.11 2.25
N PHE A 43 -9.65 -0.69 1.83
CA PHE A 43 -9.75 -2.10 1.48
C PHE A 43 -8.82 -2.46 0.31
N LEU A 44 -8.86 -1.68 -0.78
CA LEU A 44 -8.03 -1.96 -1.97
C LEU A 44 -6.55 -1.95 -1.63
N ALA A 45 -6.08 -0.98 -0.85
CA ALA A 45 -4.69 -0.86 -0.49
C ALA A 45 -4.23 -1.97 0.48
N ILE A 46 -4.95 -2.18 1.59
CA ILE A 46 -4.56 -3.19 2.58
C ILE A 46 -4.70 -4.61 2.02
N ASN A 47 -5.73 -4.90 1.23
CA ASN A 47 -5.91 -6.23 0.66
C ASN A 47 -4.82 -6.55 -0.37
N THR A 48 -4.37 -5.57 -1.15
CA THR A 48 -3.24 -5.77 -2.07
C THR A 48 -1.97 -6.17 -1.31
N VAL A 49 -1.66 -5.48 -0.21
CA VAL A 49 -0.53 -5.82 0.66
C VAL A 49 -0.69 -7.20 1.29
N ARG A 50 -1.89 -7.55 1.79
CA ARG A 50 -2.15 -8.87 2.40
C ARG A 50 -2.04 -10.01 1.39
N VAL A 51 -2.51 -9.82 0.16
CA VAL A 51 -2.35 -10.82 -0.92
C VAL A 51 -0.86 -11.01 -1.22
N HIS A 52 -0.11 -9.91 -1.34
CA HIS A 52 1.33 -9.95 -1.56
C HIS A 52 2.06 -10.72 -0.45
N ALA A 53 1.76 -10.45 0.82
CA ALA A 53 2.35 -11.16 1.96
C ALA A 53 2.03 -12.66 1.95
N ARG A 54 0.77 -13.05 1.66
CA ARG A 54 0.37 -14.47 1.56
C ARG A 54 1.13 -15.21 0.46
N CYS A 55 1.33 -14.58 -0.70
CA CYS A 55 2.07 -15.18 -1.80
C CYS A 55 3.56 -15.44 -1.48
N HIS A 56 4.12 -14.76 -0.47
CA HIS A 56 5.52 -14.86 -0.07
C HIS A 56 5.71 -15.45 1.33
N GLN A 57 4.66 -16.07 1.89
CA GLN A 57 4.70 -16.62 3.23
C GLN A 57 5.76 -17.72 3.39
N ASP A 58 6.01 -18.53 2.35
CA ASP A 58 7.06 -19.56 2.39
C ASP A 58 8.48 -18.97 2.34
N ALA A 59 8.65 -17.82 1.66
CA ALA A 59 9.96 -17.18 1.47
C ALA A 59 10.35 -16.30 2.66
N ALA A 60 9.39 -15.64 3.31
CA ALA A 60 9.61 -14.74 4.43
C ALA A 60 8.51 -14.91 5.50
N PRO A 61 8.46 -16.06 6.19
CA PRO A 61 7.33 -16.44 7.03
C PRO A 61 7.07 -15.47 8.19
N ARG A 62 8.13 -14.98 8.85
CA ARG A 62 8.01 -14.05 9.96
C ARG A 62 7.51 -12.68 9.48
N ALA A 63 8.17 -12.08 8.50
CA ALA A 63 7.73 -10.80 7.94
C ALA A 63 6.31 -10.85 7.35
N ALA A 64 5.94 -11.94 6.66
CA ALA A 64 4.60 -12.12 6.13
C ALA A 64 3.54 -12.20 7.24
N ALA A 65 3.80 -12.95 8.31
CA ALA A 65 2.90 -13.03 9.46
C ALA A 65 2.69 -11.66 10.11
N GLU A 66 3.77 -10.91 10.35
CA GLU A 66 3.71 -9.56 10.92
C GLU A 66 2.89 -8.59 10.06
N ILE A 67 3.07 -8.62 8.74
CA ILE A 67 2.26 -7.79 7.83
C ILE A 67 0.78 -8.18 7.86
N LEU A 68 0.47 -9.48 8.01
CA LEU A 68 -0.91 -9.98 8.00
C LEU A 68 -1.66 -9.72 9.31
N GLU A 69 -0.95 -9.72 10.42
CA GLU A 69 -1.52 -9.65 11.78
C GLU A 69 -1.41 -8.25 12.38
N ASN A 70 -0.33 -7.51 12.09
CA ASN A 70 0.04 -6.28 12.81
C ASN A 70 0.00 -5.01 11.94
N MET A 71 -0.51 -5.10 10.71
CA MET A 71 -0.74 -3.93 9.86
C MET A 71 -2.15 -3.37 10.06
N TYR A 72 -2.24 -2.08 10.37
CA TYR A 72 -3.48 -1.32 10.41
C TYR A 72 -3.44 -0.20 9.37
N VAL A 73 -4.21 -0.38 8.30
CA VAL A 73 -4.24 0.54 7.16
C VAL A 73 -2.83 0.72 6.59
N ASP A 74 -2.19 1.88 6.81
CA ASP A 74 -0.87 2.25 6.32
C ASP A 74 0.24 2.13 7.36
N ASP A 75 -0.11 1.85 8.62
CA ASP A 75 0.85 1.65 9.71
C ASP A 75 1.08 0.16 10.00
N LEU A 76 2.34 -0.20 10.20
CA LEU A 76 2.78 -1.53 10.63
C LEU A 76 3.46 -1.37 11.98
N ALA A 77 2.89 -1.98 13.02
CA ALA A 77 3.36 -1.81 14.39
C ALA A 77 3.63 -3.18 15.03
N THR A 78 4.90 -3.47 15.30
CA THR A 78 5.33 -4.74 15.93
C THR A 78 6.29 -4.45 17.08
N SER A 79 6.49 -5.42 17.97
CA SER A 79 7.45 -5.36 19.07
C SER A 79 8.35 -6.59 19.07
N CYS A 80 9.59 -6.41 19.50
CA CYS A 80 10.57 -7.49 19.67
C CYS A 80 11.26 -7.34 21.02
N ASP A 81 11.81 -8.44 21.55
CA ASP A 81 12.48 -8.45 22.85
C ASP A 81 13.87 -7.78 22.79
N THR A 82 14.48 -7.73 21.61
CA THR A 82 15.79 -7.13 21.40
C THR A 82 15.85 -6.18 20.21
N ILE A 83 16.76 -5.20 20.29
CA ILE A 83 17.05 -4.26 19.18
C ILE A 83 17.54 -5.02 17.94
N LYS A 84 18.30 -6.10 18.12
CA LYS A 84 18.82 -6.92 17.02
C LYS A 84 17.68 -7.55 16.23
N GLU A 85 16.75 -8.23 16.91
CA GLU A 85 15.58 -8.86 16.28
C GLU A 85 14.67 -7.82 15.60
N ALA A 86 14.50 -6.65 16.22
CA ALA A 86 13.72 -5.56 15.63
C ALA A 86 14.35 -5.07 14.31
N ASN A 87 15.68 -4.90 14.27
CA ASN A 87 16.38 -4.48 13.06
C ASN A 87 16.31 -5.53 11.94
N GLU A 88 16.50 -6.81 12.29
CA GLU A 88 16.38 -7.92 11.34
C GLU A 88 14.97 -7.98 10.76
N LEU A 89 13.94 -7.97 11.61
CA LEU A 89 12.55 -8.03 11.18
C LEU A 89 12.14 -6.80 10.34
N ALA A 90 12.57 -5.60 10.73
CA ALA A 90 12.34 -4.40 9.96
C ALA A 90 12.99 -4.47 8.56
N GLY A 91 14.16 -5.10 8.45
CA GLY A 91 14.82 -5.40 7.18
C GLY A 91 13.97 -6.34 6.32
N GLU A 92 13.59 -7.49 6.86
CA GLU A 92 12.79 -8.50 6.16
C GLU A 92 11.44 -7.94 5.68
N MET A 93 10.72 -7.19 6.52
CA MET A 93 9.44 -6.57 6.14
C MET A 93 9.63 -5.51 5.06
N ARG A 94 10.72 -4.74 5.11
CA ARG A 94 11.04 -3.74 4.08
C ARG A 94 11.33 -4.41 2.74
N GLU A 95 12.13 -5.47 2.72
CA GLU A 95 12.44 -6.22 1.50
C GLU A 95 11.20 -6.90 0.91
N LEU A 96 10.41 -7.57 1.77
CA LEU A 96 9.17 -8.22 1.36
C LEU A 96 8.22 -7.21 0.73
N LEU A 97 7.93 -6.08 1.38
CA LEU A 97 7.03 -5.08 0.81
C LEU A 97 7.61 -4.41 -0.45
N ALA A 98 8.91 -4.14 -0.48
CA ALA A 98 9.57 -3.54 -1.63
C ALA A 98 9.46 -4.42 -2.88
N SER A 99 9.52 -5.75 -2.73
CA SER A 99 9.31 -6.69 -3.85
C SER A 99 7.93 -6.57 -4.49
N GLY A 100 6.92 -6.09 -3.74
CA GLY A 100 5.57 -5.78 -4.23
C GLY A 100 5.37 -4.32 -4.66
N GLY A 101 6.44 -3.50 -4.68
CA GLY A 101 6.38 -2.07 -4.97
C GLY A 101 5.95 -1.18 -3.79
N PHE A 102 5.74 -1.76 -2.60
CA PHE A 102 5.39 -1.05 -1.39
C PHE A 102 6.64 -0.68 -0.60
N HIS A 103 6.87 0.61 -0.43
CA HIS A 103 8.02 1.10 0.31
C HIS A 103 7.59 1.49 1.71
N LEU A 104 8.01 0.72 2.71
CA LEU A 104 7.86 1.12 4.11
C LEU A 104 8.66 2.40 4.33
N HIS A 105 7.97 3.40 4.87
CA HIS A 105 8.56 4.66 5.23
C HIS A 105 8.11 5.00 6.65
N LYS A 106 9.06 5.00 7.57
CA LYS A 106 9.09 5.69 8.87
C LYS A 106 10.44 5.39 9.50
#